data_AF-A0A350AQB6-F1
#
_entry.id   AF-A0A350AQB6-F1
#
_cell.length_a   1.000
_cell.length_b   1.000
_cell.length_c   1.000
_cell.angle_alpha   90.00
_cell.angle_beta   90.00
_cell.angle_gamma   90.00
#
_symmetry.space_group_name_H-M   'P 1'
#
loop_
_entity.id
_entity.type
_entity.pdbx_description
1 polymer ?
#
loop_
_entity_poly.entity_id
_entity_poly.type
_entity_poly.pdbx_seq_one_letter_code
_entity_poly.pdbx_strand_id
1 'polypeptide(L)'
;MNYENIDDIRDLILRKAVRHRLDEVEDWEAEIIELECNQAIFEYIFATGFIIEDVDLRKLLDAVDDEDEGVPEAGVDATFEDITERICNPEHDNPIAAPAAVKQLFAFYYETFWPGQSTY
;
A
#
# COMPACT_ATOMS: atom_id res chain seq x y z
N MET A 1 -0.52 -12.07 5.23
CA MET A 1 0.72 -12.87 5.48
C MET A 1 1.52 -12.01 6.45
N ASN A 2 2.13 -12.49 7.54
CA ASN A 2 2.86 -11.55 8.41
C ASN A 2 4.21 -11.18 7.77
N TYR A 3 4.25 -10.06 7.03
CA TYR A 3 5.49 -9.52 6.46
C TYR A 3 6.24 -8.72 7.53
N GLU A 4 7.26 -9.32 8.14
CA GLU A 4 8.12 -8.66 9.15
C GLU A 4 9.46 -8.17 8.55
N ASN A 5 9.74 -8.53 7.29
CA ASN A 5 10.99 -8.25 6.60
C ASN A 5 10.74 -7.49 5.29
N ILE A 6 11.43 -6.37 5.12
CA ILE A 6 11.32 -5.50 3.93
C ILE A 6 11.73 -6.20 2.63
N ASP A 7 12.68 -7.13 2.69
CA ASP A 7 13.17 -7.84 1.50
C ASP A 7 12.10 -8.81 0.95
N ASP A 8 11.30 -9.43 1.82
CA ASP A 8 10.21 -10.32 1.41
C ASP A 8 9.12 -9.56 0.63
N ILE A 9 8.86 -8.30 1.02
CA ILE A 9 7.89 -7.43 0.36
C ILE A 9 8.43 -6.95 -0.98
N ARG A 10 9.72 -6.60 -1.04
CA ARG A 10 10.37 -6.24 -2.32
C ARG A 10 10.32 -7.40 -3.32
N ASP A 11 10.60 -8.62 -2.86
CA ASP A 11 10.50 -9.83 -3.68
C ASP A 11 9.05 -10.13 -4.11
N LEU A 12 8.06 -9.82 -3.26
CA LEU A 12 6.65 -9.87 -3.65
C LEU A 12 6.34 -8.86 -4.75
N ILE A 13 6.67 -7.58 -4.54
CA ILE A 13 6.44 -6.47 -5.48
C ILE A 13 7.04 -6.80 -6.85
N LEU A 14 8.28 -7.29 -6.90
CA LEU A 14 8.94 -7.65 -8.15
C LEU A 14 8.20 -8.78 -8.90
N ARG A 15 7.79 -9.84 -8.19
CA ARG A 15 7.04 -10.95 -8.79
C ARG A 15 5.66 -10.52 -9.29
N LYS A 16 4.97 -9.70 -8.50
CA LYS A 16 3.63 -9.18 -8.80
C LYS A 16 3.67 -8.20 -9.97
N ALA A 17 4.65 -7.31 -10.05
CA ALA A 17 4.82 -6.40 -11.18
C ALA A 17 5.12 -7.11 -12.51
N VAL A 18 5.82 -8.25 -12.49
CA VAL A 18 5.98 -9.08 -13.69
C VAL A 18 4.62 -9.61 -14.15
N ARG A 19 3.78 -10.06 -13.22
CA ARG A 19 2.43 -10.54 -13.51
C ARG A 19 1.51 -9.41 -13.99
N HIS A 20 1.52 -8.26 -13.32
CA HIS A 20 0.78 -7.06 -13.70
C HIS A 20 0.99 -6.70 -15.18
N ARG A 21 2.25 -6.68 -15.65
CA ARG A 21 2.57 -6.40 -17.06
C ARG A 21 2.10 -7.47 -18.06
N LEU A 22 1.85 -8.69 -17.60
CA LEU A 22 1.33 -9.78 -18.44
C LEU A 22 -0.20 -9.74 -18.49
N ASP A 23 -0.82 -9.29 -17.40
CA ASP A 23 -2.27 -9.31 -17.17
C ASP A 23 -2.92 -7.93 -17.47
N GLU A 24 -2.15 -6.92 -17.92
CA GLU A 24 -2.60 -5.56 -18.33
C GLU A 24 -3.69 -5.53 -19.44
N VAL A 25 -4.10 -6.71 -19.93
CA VAL A 25 -5.22 -6.88 -20.86
C VAL A 25 -6.58 -6.90 -20.13
N GLU A 26 -6.59 -7.23 -18.84
CA GLU A 26 -7.76 -7.24 -17.97
C GLU A 26 -7.55 -6.30 -16.76
N ASP A 27 -8.13 -5.10 -16.85
CA ASP A 27 -8.00 -3.97 -15.91
C ASP A 27 -8.16 -4.39 -14.43
N TRP A 28 -9.15 -5.23 -14.14
CA TRP A 28 -9.47 -5.69 -12.79
C TRP A 28 -8.43 -6.65 -12.18
N GLU A 29 -7.70 -7.43 -12.99
CA GLU A 29 -6.65 -8.31 -12.48
C GLU A 29 -5.40 -7.51 -12.09
N ALA A 30 -5.09 -6.45 -12.85
CA ALA A 30 -4.02 -5.50 -12.54
C ALA A 30 -4.30 -4.78 -11.21
N GLU A 31 -5.53 -4.27 -11.03
CA GLU A 31 -5.97 -3.62 -9.78
C GLU A 31 -5.85 -4.55 -8.56
N ILE A 32 -6.22 -5.83 -8.68
CA ILE A 32 -6.05 -6.80 -7.58
C ILE A 32 -4.57 -6.98 -7.22
N ILE A 33 -3.69 -7.05 -8.22
CA ILE A 33 -2.25 -7.22 -7.99
C ILE A 33 -1.66 -6.02 -7.24
N GLU A 34 -2.09 -4.81 -7.60
CA GLU A 34 -1.72 -3.57 -6.92
C GLU A 34 -2.23 -3.56 -5.46
N LEU A 35 -3.50 -3.90 -5.25
CA LEU A 35 -4.09 -3.99 -3.92
C LEU A 35 -3.36 -5.01 -3.03
N GLU A 36 -3.01 -6.20 -3.55
CA GLU A 36 -2.24 -7.20 -2.82
C GLU A 36 -0.84 -6.68 -2.39
N CYS A 37 -0.21 -5.84 -3.22
CA CYS A 37 1.08 -5.24 -2.89
C CYS A 37 0.93 -4.15 -1.84
N ASN A 38 -0.06 -3.26 -1.98
CA ASN A 38 -0.38 -2.24 -0.99
C ASN A 38 -0.70 -2.87 0.37
N GLN A 39 -1.56 -3.90 0.41
CA GLN A 39 -1.85 -4.65 1.64
C GLN A 39 -0.59 -5.21 2.30
N ALA A 40 0.32 -5.82 1.53
CA ALA A 40 1.58 -6.36 2.06
C ALA A 40 2.48 -5.27 2.66
N ILE A 41 2.53 -4.08 2.04
CA ILE A 41 3.25 -2.92 2.59
C ILE A 41 2.60 -2.48 3.90
N PHE A 42 1.27 -2.41 3.98
CA PHE A 42 0.55 -2.04 5.20
C PHE A 42 0.64 -3.08 6.31
N GLU A 43 0.64 -4.38 5.99
CA GLU A 43 0.91 -5.47 6.95
C GLU A 43 2.30 -5.29 7.59
N TYR A 44 3.31 -4.90 6.81
CA TYR A 44 4.64 -4.60 7.32
C TYR A 44 4.68 -3.34 8.16
N ILE A 45 4.05 -2.26 7.71
CA ILE A 45 3.94 -1.01 8.49
C ILE A 45 3.34 -1.32 9.87
N PHE A 46 2.24 -2.09 9.90
CA PHE A 46 1.61 -2.53 11.14
C PHE A 46 2.56 -3.37 12.01
N ALA A 47 3.28 -4.34 11.42
CA ALA A 47 4.22 -5.19 12.13
C ALA A 47 5.41 -4.41 12.74
N THR A 48 5.83 -3.29 12.13
CA THR A 48 6.88 -2.42 12.70
C THR A 48 6.40 -1.59 13.89
N GLY A 49 5.10 -1.61 14.21
CA GLY A 49 4.50 -0.80 15.26
C GLY A 49 4.35 0.67 14.89
N PHE A 50 4.44 1.02 13.60
CA PHE A 50 4.15 2.37 13.13
C PHE A 50 2.65 2.65 13.24
N ILE A 51 2.30 3.73 13.93
CA ILE A 51 0.92 4.12 14.20
C ILE A 51 0.55 5.27 13.26
N ILE A 52 -0.60 5.14 12.60
CA ILE A 52 -1.26 6.22 11.85
C ILE A 52 -2.40 6.70 12.76
N GLU A 53 -2.31 7.94 13.25
CA GLU A 53 -3.13 8.38 14.41
C GLU A 53 -4.63 8.43 14.13
N ASP A 54 -5.02 8.70 12.88
CA ASP A 54 -6.41 8.88 12.46
C ASP A 54 -6.99 7.64 11.76
N VAL A 55 -6.25 6.54 11.70
CA VAL A 55 -6.65 5.31 11.02
C VAL A 55 -6.37 4.07 11.86
N ASP A 56 -7.40 3.25 12.08
CA ASP A 56 -7.23 1.92 12.66
C ASP A 56 -6.76 0.92 11.60
N LEU A 57 -5.44 0.88 11.38
CA LEU A 57 -4.83 0.03 10.36
C LEU A 57 -5.13 -1.46 10.58
N ARG A 58 -5.34 -1.89 11.83
CA ARG A 58 -5.68 -3.29 12.11
C ARG A 58 -7.05 -3.64 11.55
N LYS A 59 -8.03 -2.75 11.72
CA LYS A 59 -9.37 -2.96 11.18
C LYS A 59 -9.38 -2.98 9.65
N LEU A 60 -8.65 -2.08 9.00
CA LEU A 60 -8.52 -2.08 7.54
C LEU A 60 -7.92 -3.39 7.01
N LEU A 61 -6.89 -3.90 7.68
CA LEU A 61 -6.23 -5.15 7.27
C LEU A 61 -7.08 -6.41 7.53
N ASP A 62 -7.95 -6.37 8.54
CA ASP A 62 -8.85 -7.48 8.88
C ASP A 62 -10.20 -7.42 8.14
N ALA A 63 -10.48 -6.32 7.41
CA ALA A 63 -11.72 -6.12 6.67
C ALA A 63 -11.86 -7.10 5.49
N VAL A 64 -13.05 -7.66 5.34
CA VAL A 64 -13.44 -8.54 4.23
C VAL A 64 -14.33 -7.79 3.25
N ASP A 65 -15.11 -6.83 3.75
CA ASP A 65 -16.02 -5.98 2.98
C ASP A 65 -15.79 -4.50 3.35
N ASP A 66 -16.03 -3.59 2.41
CA ASP A 66 -15.99 -2.15 2.66
C ASP A 66 -17.09 -1.70 3.63
N GLU A 67 -18.14 -2.52 3.80
CA GLU A 67 -19.22 -2.29 4.78
C GLU A 67 -18.85 -2.73 6.22
N ASP A 68 -17.68 -3.33 6.44
CA ASP A 68 -17.27 -3.82 7.77
C ASP A 68 -17.12 -2.69 8.80
N GLU A 69 -17.45 -2.98 10.07
CA GLU A 69 -17.47 -1.97 11.13
C GLU A 69 -16.08 -1.38 11.39
N GLY A 70 -15.92 -0.11 11.02
CA GLY A 70 -14.69 0.66 11.21
C GLY A 70 -13.82 0.78 9.96
N VAL A 71 -14.26 0.24 8.83
CA VAL A 71 -13.77 0.66 7.52
C VAL A 71 -14.31 2.08 7.23
N PRO A 72 -13.47 3.02 6.76
CA PRO A 72 -13.95 4.34 6.33
C PRO A 72 -14.93 4.25 5.17
N GLU A 73 -15.82 5.23 5.03
CA GLU A 73 -16.83 5.29 3.94
C GLU A 73 -16.20 5.26 2.53
N ALA A 74 -14.93 5.66 2.41
CA ALA A 74 -14.18 5.59 1.16
C ALA A 74 -13.86 4.14 0.70
N GLY A 75 -13.95 3.15 1.59
CA GLY A 75 -13.53 1.77 1.36
C GLY A 75 -12.06 1.53 1.68
N VAL A 76 -11.64 0.26 1.67
CA VAL A 76 -10.30 -0.17 2.07
C VAL A 76 -9.23 0.36 1.10
N ASP A 77 -9.45 0.19 -0.21
CA ASP A 77 -8.47 0.54 -1.23
C ASP A 77 -8.21 2.05 -1.30
N ALA A 78 -9.28 2.85 -1.39
CA ALA A 78 -9.18 4.31 -1.38
C ALA A 78 -8.54 4.85 -0.08
N THR A 79 -8.76 4.18 1.05
CA THR A 79 -8.11 4.54 2.31
C THR A 79 -6.61 4.23 2.28
N PHE A 80 -6.19 3.10 1.71
CA PHE A 80 -4.78 2.79 1.51
C PHE A 80 -4.10 3.76 0.56
N GLU A 81 -4.78 4.18 -0.50
CA GLU A 81 -4.27 5.20 -1.42
C GLU A 81 -4.06 6.54 -0.71
N ASP A 82 -5.05 7.05 0.04
CA ASP A 82 -4.93 8.29 0.83
C ASP A 82 -3.73 8.25 1.79
N ILE A 83 -3.60 7.17 2.56
CA ILE A 83 -2.49 7.03 3.51
C ILE A 83 -1.15 7.00 2.77
N THR A 84 -1.08 6.31 1.63
CA THR A 84 0.13 6.23 0.81
C THR A 84 0.51 7.60 0.27
N GLU A 85 -0.45 8.36 -0.27
CA GLU A 85 -0.25 9.73 -0.72
C GLU A 85 0.25 10.60 0.44
N ARG A 86 -0.39 10.56 1.60
CA ARG A 86 0.02 11.32 2.79
C ARG A 86 1.42 10.97 3.28
N ILE A 87 1.86 9.72 3.15
CA ILE A 87 3.21 9.27 3.50
C ILE A 87 4.25 9.79 2.50
N CYS A 88 3.92 9.77 1.22
CA CYS A 88 4.85 10.03 0.13
C CYS A 88 4.87 11.50 -0.33
N ASN A 89 3.80 12.26 -0.08
CA ASN A 89 3.65 13.66 -0.43
C ASN A 89 3.74 14.57 0.81
N PRO A 90 4.90 15.24 1.04
CA PRO A 90 5.06 16.14 2.18
C PRO A 90 4.27 17.45 2.05
N GLU A 91 3.75 17.77 0.86
CA GLU A 91 2.93 18.96 0.60
C GLU A 91 1.42 18.67 0.73
N HIS A 92 1.04 17.42 1.02
CA HIS A 92 -0.36 17.06 1.29
C HIS A 92 -0.93 17.86 2.46
N ASP A 93 -2.24 18.11 2.48
CA ASP A 93 -2.90 18.93 3.51
C ASP A 93 -2.77 18.33 4.94
N ASN A 94 -2.51 17.03 5.04
CA ASN A 94 -2.29 16.30 6.29
C ASN A 94 -1.24 15.18 6.12
N PRO A 95 0.06 15.52 6.03
CA PRO A 95 1.10 14.57 5.69
C PRO A 95 1.44 13.65 6.87
N ILE A 96 1.77 12.40 6.56
CA ILE A 96 2.17 11.39 7.55
C ILE A 96 3.70 11.28 7.59
N ALA A 97 4.28 11.58 8.76
CA ALA A 97 5.70 11.43 8.99
C ALA A 97 6.08 9.94 9.20
N ALA A 98 6.31 9.22 8.10
CA ALA A 98 6.72 7.82 8.14
C ALA A 98 8.24 7.62 8.24
N PRO A 99 8.71 6.48 8.81
CA PRO A 99 10.10 6.08 8.75
C PRO A 99 10.65 6.02 7.32
N ALA A 100 11.94 6.31 7.16
CA ALA A 100 12.59 6.30 5.84
C ALA A 100 12.45 4.96 5.10
N ALA A 101 12.48 3.84 5.83
CA ALA A 101 12.30 2.51 5.26
C ALA A 101 10.91 2.32 4.62
N VAL A 102 9.84 2.87 5.23
CA VAL A 102 8.48 2.83 4.70
C VAL A 102 8.37 3.67 3.44
N LYS A 103 8.91 4.89 3.45
CA LYS A 103 8.94 5.77 2.27
C LYS A 103 9.69 5.13 1.10
N GLN A 104 10.84 4.50 1.37
CA GLN A 104 11.61 3.78 0.36
C GLN A 104 10.87 2.56 -0.19
N LEU A 105 10.01 1.92 0.60
CA LEU A 105 9.21 0.78 0.16
C LEU A 105 8.10 1.22 -0.80
N PHE A 106 7.39 2.31 -0.50
CA PHE A 106 6.41 2.89 -1.43
C PHE A 106 7.06 3.43 -2.71
N ALA A 107 8.18 4.15 -2.60
CA ALA A 107 8.93 4.60 -3.78
C ALA A 107 9.36 3.41 -4.66
N PHE A 108 9.80 2.31 -4.05
CA PHE A 108 10.13 1.08 -4.78
C PHE A 108 8.91 0.45 -5.45
N TYR A 109 7.77 0.39 -4.76
CA TYR A 109 6.50 -0.10 -5.32
C TYR A 109 6.10 0.70 -6.57
N TYR A 110 5.98 2.03 -6.45
CA TYR A 110 5.54 2.88 -7.56
C TYR A 110 6.51 2.85 -8.74
N GLU A 111 7.82 2.91 -8.52
CA GLU A 111 8.78 2.84 -9.62
C GLU A 111 8.76 1.47 -10.33
N THR A 112 8.38 0.40 -9.60
CA THR A 112 8.33 -0.96 -10.16
C THR A 112 7.07 -1.20 -11.01
N PHE A 113 5.92 -0.66 -10.59
CA PHE A 113 4.64 -0.78 -11.31
C PHE A 113 4.48 0.31 -12.39
N TRP A 114 4.89 1.53 -12.07
CA TRP A 114 4.62 2.75 -12.84
C TRP A 114 5.89 3.56 -13.11
N PRO A 115 6.87 3.00 -13.82
CA PRO A 115 8.18 3.63 -14.02
C PRO A 115 8.06 4.98 -14.72
N GLY A 116 8.65 6.02 -14.12
CA GLY A 116 8.61 7.39 -14.63
C GLY A 116 7.28 8.13 -14.49
N GLN A 117 6.28 7.51 -13.85
CA GLN A 117 5.04 8.19 -13.42
C GLN A 117 5.05 8.52 -11.92
N SER A 118 5.92 7.88 -11.13
CA SER A 118 6.11 8.21 -9.72
C SER A 118 6.67 9.63 -9.57
N THR A 119 5.94 10.49 -8.88
CA THR A 119 6.41 11.79 -8.40
C THR A 119 7.04 11.72 -7.00
N TYR A 120 7.13 10.52 -6.44
CA TYR A 120 7.61 10.22 -5.08
C TYR A 120 9.09 9.83 -5.03
#